data_AF-A0A3N2N061-F1
#
_entry.id   AF-A0A3N2N061-F1
#
_cell.length_a   1.000
_cell.length_b   1.000
_cell.length_c   1.000
_cell.angle_alpha   90.00
_cell.angle_beta   90.00
_cell.angle_gamma   90.00
#
_symmetry.space_group_name_H-M   'P 1'
#
loop_
_entity.id
_entity.type
_entity.pdbx_description
1 polymer ?
#
loop_
_entity_poly.entity_id
_entity_poly.type
_entity_poly.pdbx_seq_one_letter_code
_entity_poly.pdbx_strand_id
1 'polypeptide(L)'
;MIGKISHGNSFGDCLDYLTRVKQDRQPPEKRVWHIIDSDGVRLNVGEEGWRKMATSDVERPTLTRSKIKDPCGHISLGFSPKDSDRMTDDFMLEIAHEYMEKMGITDTSYIIVRHTDKEHPHCHIMFSRVNYNGKIIKTVTNHYRNKAVCADITKRHNLTMGTDSLNLDTSKLRGSERSRVEIIQAATEVLRDASISDWPAFRDALARRGITATALFSGEGDERKLKTIIYKKGRHSFVASKIGKSFTPATLARKFKFRSEQTERQRMSTTPDPANRWVYLDGTPIAPTEFGGVQITPEQQQDYIKGRTIRVNNAYIRFDYKTKQPQVSRHNPDMFSDRGCGLPLSPGADPEYAAFYGELSEQFRQEFRRFRKRHPLLTNSEAMQMFKANYGKSHRLGHSL
;
A
#
# COMPACT_ATOMS: atom_id res chain seq x y z
N MET A 1 8.93 -1.42 -15.68
CA MET A 1 10.31 -1.69 -16.15
C MET A 1 11.24 -1.99 -14.98
N ILE A 2 12.25 -2.84 -15.16
CA ILE A 2 13.32 -3.11 -14.20
C ILE A 2 14.69 -2.91 -14.88
N GLY A 3 15.52 -2.04 -14.33
CA GLY A 3 16.91 -1.85 -14.74
C GLY A 3 17.88 -2.61 -13.83
N LYS A 4 18.75 -3.45 -14.41
CA LYS A 4 19.85 -4.11 -13.70
C LYS A 4 21.18 -3.48 -14.12
N ILE A 5 21.92 -2.97 -13.14
CA ILE A 5 23.28 -2.47 -13.31
C ILE A 5 24.27 -3.62 -13.14
N SER A 6 25.16 -3.76 -14.12
CA SER A 6 26.37 -4.58 -14.08
C SER A 6 27.56 -3.73 -14.57
N HIS A 7 28.77 -4.11 -14.20
CA HIS A 7 30.00 -3.50 -14.71
C HIS A 7 31.13 -4.51 -14.64
N GLY A 8 32.14 -4.34 -15.50
CA GLY A 8 33.27 -5.25 -15.56
C GLY A 8 34.51 -4.63 -16.20
N ASN A 9 35.61 -5.38 -16.16
CA ASN A 9 36.89 -4.92 -16.70
C ASN A 9 37.05 -5.11 -18.22
N SER A 10 36.24 -5.97 -18.83
CA SER A 10 36.39 -6.35 -20.24
C SER A 10 35.21 -5.84 -21.08
N PHE A 11 35.51 -4.94 -22.02
CA PHE A 11 34.55 -4.53 -23.05
C PHE A 11 34.25 -5.69 -24.01
N GLY A 12 35.26 -6.51 -24.34
CA GLY A 12 35.14 -7.69 -25.20
C GLY A 12 34.14 -8.71 -24.66
N ASP A 13 34.31 -9.13 -23.40
CA ASP A 13 33.43 -10.12 -22.77
C ASP A 13 31.99 -9.58 -22.68
N CYS A 14 31.84 -8.27 -22.46
CA CYS A 14 30.54 -7.63 -22.45
C CYS A 14 29.89 -7.68 -23.84
N LEU A 15 30.60 -7.28 -24.89
CA LEU A 15 30.07 -7.30 -26.24
C LEU A 15 29.76 -8.73 -26.71
N ASP A 16 30.63 -9.71 -26.43
CA ASP A 16 30.42 -11.12 -26.73
C ASP A 16 29.17 -11.69 -26.04
N TYR A 17 28.91 -11.25 -24.81
CA TYR A 17 27.68 -11.59 -24.09
C TYR A 17 26.44 -10.94 -24.73
N LEU A 18 26.49 -9.63 -25.00
CA LEU A 18 25.40 -8.86 -25.62
C LEU A 18 25.03 -9.42 -26.99
N THR A 19 26.02 -9.79 -27.79
CA THR A 19 25.86 -10.23 -29.18
C THR A 19 25.98 -11.74 -29.31
N ARG A 20 25.82 -12.46 -28.19
CA ARG A 20 25.78 -13.92 -28.08
C ARG A 20 26.78 -14.61 -29.00
N VAL A 21 28.09 -14.39 -28.82
CA VAL A 21 29.16 -14.91 -29.73
C VAL A 21 29.04 -16.40 -30.08
N LYS A 22 28.45 -17.22 -29.20
CA LYS A 22 28.16 -18.65 -29.45
C LYS A 22 27.16 -18.89 -30.60
N GLN A 23 26.31 -17.91 -30.92
CA GLN A 23 25.36 -17.96 -32.04
C GLN A 23 26.01 -17.65 -33.39
N ASP A 24 27.26 -17.18 -33.43
CA ASP A 24 27.97 -16.98 -34.71
C ASP A 24 28.16 -18.30 -35.48
N ARG A 25 28.12 -19.43 -34.76
CA ARG A 25 28.16 -20.79 -35.33
C ARG A 25 26.78 -21.32 -35.74
N GLN A 26 25.72 -20.54 -35.55
CA GLN A 26 24.35 -20.91 -35.87
C GLN A 26 23.87 -20.14 -37.10
N PRO A 27 22.91 -20.69 -37.84
CA PRO A 27 22.28 -19.98 -38.94
C PRO A 27 21.67 -18.63 -38.48
N PRO A 28 21.73 -17.56 -39.30
CA PRO A 28 21.24 -16.23 -38.94
C PRO A 28 19.78 -16.20 -38.46
N GLU A 29 18.93 -17.09 -38.96
CA GLU A 29 17.52 -17.21 -38.55
C GLU A 29 17.33 -17.65 -37.10
N LYS A 30 18.35 -18.23 -36.45
CA LYS A 30 18.33 -18.59 -35.02
C LYS A 30 18.84 -17.46 -34.13
N ARG A 31 19.25 -16.32 -34.70
CA ARG A 31 19.78 -15.19 -33.94
C ARG A 31 18.69 -14.62 -33.05
N VAL A 32 18.98 -14.50 -31.76
CA VAL A 32 18.05 -13.96 -30.75
C VAL A 32 18.47 -12.58 -30.25
N TRP A 33 19.25 -11.87 -31.05
CA TRP A 33 19.73 -10.54 -30.74
C TRP A 33 19.91 -9.70 -32.01
N HIS A 34 19.74 -8.40 -31.87
CA HIS A 34 20.16 -7.44 -32.89
C HIS A 34 20.48 -6.11 -32.22
N ILE A 35 21.40 -5.37 -32.84
CA ILE A 35 21.74 -4.02 -32.39
C ILE A 35 20.62 -3.11 -32.87
N ILE A 36 20.03 -2.35 -31.94
CA ILE A 36 18.96 -1.41 -32.24
C ILE A 36 19.47 0.03 -32.33
N ASP A 37 20.61 0.35 -31.68
CA ASP A 37 21.25 1.66 -31.80
C ASP A 37 22.70 1.65 -31.26
N SER A 38 23.48 2.68 -31.62
CA SER A 38 24.83 2.92 -31.11
C SER A 38 25.32 4.33 -31.42
N ASP A 39 26.21 4.86 -30.59
CA ASP A 39 26.93 6.11 -30.87
C ASP A 39 28.42 6.00 -30.59
N GLY A 40 29.23 6.61 -31.45
CA GLY A 40 30.70 6.63 -31.35
C GLY A 40 31.38 5.28 -31.57
N VAL A 41 30.72 4.32 -32.24
CA VAL A 41 31.19 2.95 -32.46
C VAL A 41 31.02 2.53 -33.92
N ARG A 42 32.04 1.89 -34.50
CA ARG A 42 31.94 1.26 -35.83
C ARG A 42 31.34 -0.14 -35.71
N LEU A 43 30.23 -0.37 -36.41
CA LEU A 43 29.45 -1.61 -36.35
C LEU A 43 29.33 -2.28 -37.72
N ASN A 44 30.39 -2.99 -38.13
CA ASN A 44 30.35 -3.83 -39.33
C ASN A 44 29.93 -5.26 -38.97
N VAL A 45 28.70 -5.42 -38.46
CA VAL A 45 28.24 -6.69 -37.88
C VAL A 45 28.35 -7.85 -38.89
N GLY A 46 29.14 -8.86 -38.53
CA GLY A 46 29.36 -10.05 -39.36
C GLY A 46 30.68 -10.07 -40.12
N GLU A 47 31.38 -8.94 -40.23
CA GLU A 47 32.74 -8.90 -40.79
C GLU A 47 33.77 -9.47 -39.81
N GLU A 48 34.86 -10.04 -40.31
CA GLU A 48 35.92 -10.55 -39.44
C GLU A 48 36.48 -9.43 -38.54
N GLY A 49 36.54 -9.69 -37.23
CA GLY A 49 37.09 -8.74 -36.26
C GLY A 49 36.17 -7.57 -35.88
N TRP A 50 34.92 -7.51 -36.35
CA TRP A 50 34.02 -6.39 -36.06
C TRP A 50 33.83 -6.12 -34.57
N ARG A 51 33.73 -7.17 -33.74
CA ARG A 51 33.62 -7.03 -32.28
C ARG A 51 34.85 -6.37 -31.67
N LYS A 52 36.05 -6.74 -32.13
CA LYS A 52 37.32 -6.16 -31.65
C LYS A 52 37.38 -4.66 -31.97
N MET A 53 36.94 -4.27 -33.17
CA MET A 53 36.85 -2.87 -33.57
C MET A 53 35.83 -2.12 -32.71
N ALA A 54 34.62 -2.65 -32.57
CA ALA A 54 33.57 -2.04 -31.75
C ALA A 54 34.00 -1.89 -30.28
N THR A 55 34.65 -2.90 -29.70
CA THR A 55 35.16 -2.84 -28.32
C THR A 55 36.23 -1.78 -28.14
N SER A 56 37.11 -1.61 -29.13
CA SER A 56 38.14 -0.57 -29.10
C SER A 56 37.53 0.84 -29.17
N ASP A 57 36.46 1.01 -29.95
CA ASP A 57 35.74 2.29 -30.03
C ASP A 57 35.02 2.62 -28.72
N VAL A 58 34.37 1.63 -28.08
CA VAL A 58 33.76 1.82 -26.76
C VAL A 58 34.84 2.08 -25.68
N GLU A 59 36.00 1.44 -25.75
CA GLU A 59 37.08 1.61 -24.78
C GLU A 59 37.83 2.95 -24.94
N ARG A 60 37.83 3.55 -26.14
CA ARG A 60 38.62 4.75 -26.48
C ARG A 60 38.57 5.88 -25.43
N PRO A 61 37.41 6.27 -24.86
CA PRO A 61 37.37 7.35 -23.87
C PRO A 61 38.24 7.08 -22.64
N THR A 62 38.47 5.81 -22.30
CA THR A 62 39.27 5.40 -21.13
C THR A 62 40.75 5.71 -21.30
N LEU A 63 41.24 5.81 -22.54
CA LEU A 63 42.64 6.08 -22.88
C LEU A 63 43.07 7.52 -22.53
N THR A 64 42.12 8.42 -22.28
CA THR A 64 42.36 9.81 -21.89
C THR A 64 42.75 9.97 -20.42
N ARG A 65 42.79 8.87 -19.65
CA ARG A 65 43.11 8.89 -18.22
C ARG A 65 43.80 7.63 -17.73
N SER A 66 44.26 7.68 -16.48
CA SER A 66 44.72 6.48 -15.77
C SER A 66 43.61 5.44 -15.65
N LYS A 67 44.00 4.16 -15.65
CA LYS A 67 43.08 3.01 -15.58
C LYS A 67 42.15 3.13 -14.38
N ILE A 68 40.87 2.84 -14.61
CA ILE A 68 39.85 2.78 -13.57
C ILE A 68 39.39 1.35 -13.35
N LYS A 69 38.79 1.09 -12.19
CA LYS A 69 38.14 -0.20 -11.93
C LYS A 69 36.82 -0.30 -12.69
N ASP A 70 36.64 -1.43 -13.39
CA ASP A 70 35.44 -1.81 -14.13
C ASP A 70 34.99 -0.77 -15.18
N PRO A 71 35.84 -0.34 -16.14
CA PRO A 71 35.52 0.73 -17.08
C PRO A 71 34.30 0.48 -17.97
N CYS A 72 33.94 -0.78 -18.21
CA CYS A 72 32.78 -1.15 -19.02
C CYS A 72 31.50 -1.13 -18.18
N GLY A 73 30.55 -0.28 -18.56
CA GLY A 73 29.21 -0.24 -18.00
C GLY A 73 28.25 -1.15 -18.79
N HIS A 74 27.39 -1.87 -18.08
CA HIS A 74 26.35 -2.72 -18.68
C HIS A 74 25.03 -2.56 -17.94
N ILE A 75 24.00 -2.10 -18.64
CA ILE A 75 22.64 -2.06 -18.13
C ILE A 75 21.78 -3.06 -18.89
N SER A 76 20.91 -3.77 -18.17
CA SER A 76 19.79 -4.49 -18.78
C SER A 76 18.49 -3.83 -18.38
N LEU A 77 17.68 -3.43 -19.36
CA LEU A 77 16.34 -2.91 -19.15
C LEU A 77 15.34 -4.01 -19.54
N GLY A 78 14.56 -4.47 -18.56
CA GLY A 78 13.51 -5.47 -18.75
C GLY A 78 12.11 -4.88 -18.61
N PHE A 79 11.22 -5.32 -19.49
CA PHE A 79 9.82 -4.89 -19.55
C PHE A 79 8.87 -6.01 -19.13
N SER A 80 7.64 -5.66 -18.76
CA SER A 80 6.65 -6.69 -18.42
C SER A 80 6.23 -7.44 -19.68
N PRO A 81 5.98 -8.76 -19.63
CA PRO A 81 5.35 -9.49 -20.73
C PRO A 81 3.98 -8.92 -21.15
N LYS A 82 3.31 -8.18 -20.26
CA LYS A 82 2.03 -7.51 -20.57
C LYS A 82 2.18 -6.29 -21.48
N ASP A 83 3.39 -5.73 -21.59
CA ASP A 83 3.67 -4.59 -22.44
C ASP A 83 4.29 -5.05 -23.79
N SER A 84 4.41 -6.36 -24.04
CA SER A 84 5.16 -6.91 -25.18
C SER A 84 4.68 -6.44 -26.55
N ASP A 85 3.38 -6.23 -26.71
CA ASP A 85 2.73 -5.78 -27.94
C ASP A 85 3.20 -4.38 -28.39
N ARG A 86 3.51 -3.51 -27.43
CA ARG A 86 4.00 -2.14 -27.69
C ARG A 86 5.51 -1.99 -27.61
N MET A 87 6.25 -3.03 -27.24
CA MET A 87 7.72 -3.00 -27.17
C MET A 87 8.37 -3.16 -28.54
N THR A 88 8.17 -2.17 -29.42
CA THR A 88 8.89 -2.02 -30.70
C THR A 88 10.34 -1.58 -30.45
N ASP A 89 11.21 -1.69 -31.46
CA ASP A 89 12.59 -1.21 -31.34
C ASP A 89 12.63 0.30 -31.05
N ASP A 90 11.85 1.10 -31.78
CA ASP A 90 11.74 2.55 -31.57
C ASP A 90 11.32 2.91 -30.14
N PHE A 91 10.33 2.20 -29.58
CA PHE A 91 9.87 2.49 -28.22
C PHE A 91 10.89 2.03 -27.16
N MET A 92 11.59 0.92 -27.40
CA MET A 92 12.70 0.52 -26.54
C MET A 92 13.84 1.53 -26.58
N LEU A 93 14.14 2.10 -27.75
CA LEU A 93 15.16 3.14 -27.91
C LEU A 93 14.78 4.43 -27.18
N GLU A 94 13.55 4.90 -27.35
CA GLU A 94 13.03 6.06 -26.62
C GLU A 94 13.24 5.90 -25.11
N ILE A 95 12.84 4.75 -24.56
CA ILE A 95 13.00 4.44 -23.14
C ILE A 95 14.49 4.32 -22.77
N ALA A 96 15.32 3.70 -23.61
CA ALA A 96 16.74 3.52 -23.33
C ALA A 96 17.50 4.84 -23.31
N HIS A 97 17.23 5.77 -24.24
CA HIS A 97 17.81 7.11 -24.24
C HIS A 97 17.38 7.92 -23.04
N GLU A 98 16.08 7.92 -22.72
CA GLU A 98 15.57 8.61 -21.54
C GLU A 98 16.21 8.07 -20.25
N TYR A 99 16.38 6.74 -20.16
CA TYR A 99 17.08 6.10 -19.06
C TYR A 99 18.55 6.53 -18.99
N MET A 100 19.27 6.55 -20.12
CA MET A 100 20.67 6.99 -20.19
C MET A 100 20.83 8.44 -19.71
N GLU A 101 20.00 9.35 -20.22
CA GLU A 101 19.99 10.76 -19.80
C GLU A 101 19.76 10.90 -18.29
N LYS A 102 18.71 10.26 -17.76
CA LYS A 102 18.40 10.30 -16.32
C LYS A 102 19.47 9.62 -15.47
N MET A 103 20.21 8.65 -16.00
CA MET A 103 21.35 8.05 -15.32
C MET A 103 22.66 8.81 -15.50
N GLY A 104 22.68 9.87 -16.31
CA GLY A 104 23.86 10.66 -16.63
C GLY A 104 24.85 9.93 -17.54
N ILE A 105 24.40 8.90 -18.25
CA ILE A 105 25.14 8.21 -19.31
C ILE A 105 25.05 9.09 -20.54
N THR A 106 25.96 10.06 -20.61
CA THR A 106 25.99 11.11 -21.65
C THR A 106 27.44 11.34 -22.04
N ASP A 107 27.68 11.88 -23.24
CA ASP A 107 29.03 12.22 -23.72
C ASP A 107 29.97 11.00 -23.72
N THR A 108 29.45 9.82 -24.07
CA THR A 108 30.19 8.56 -24.04
C THR A 108 29.70 7.62 -25.14
N SER A 109 30.58 6.74 -25.63
CA SER A 109 30.22 5.73 -26.62
C SER A 109 29.34 4.64 -25.99
N TYR A 110 28.37 4.16 -26.77
CA TYR A 110 27.47 3.08 -26.35
C TYR A 110 26.99 2.21 -27.51
N ILE A 111 26.48 1.04 -27.15
CA ILE A 111 25.79 0.09 -28.04
C ILE A 111 24.55 -0.40 -27.31
N ILE A 112 23.39 -0.37 -27.98
CA ILE A 112 22.11 -0.90 -27.48
C ILE A 112 21.73 -2.15 -28.27
N VAL A 113 21.54 -3.26 -27.55
CA VAL A 113 21.24 -4.57 -28.14
C VAL A 113 19.93 -5.10 -27.58
N ARG A 114 18.98 -5.42 -28.45
CA ARG A 114 17.75 -6.11 -28.07
C ARG A 114 17.99 -7.61 -28.05
N HIS A 115 17.43 -8.31 -27.05
CA HIS A 115 17.36 -9.77 -27.03
C HIS A 115 15.90 -10.23 -27.22
N THR A 116 15.72 -11.34 -27.95
CA THR A 116 14.43 -12.00 -28.20
C THR A 116 14.37 -13.43 -27.62
N ASP A 117 15.29 -13.77 -26.73
CA ASP A 117 15.45 -15.12 -26.16
C ASP A 117 14.52 -15.44 -24.97
N LYS A 118 13.76 -14.45 -24.47
CA LYS A 118 12.88 -14.59 -23.31
C LYS A 118 11.48 -14.06 -23.61
N GLU A 119 10.50 -14.56 -22.85
CA GLU A 119 9.11 -14.11 -22.89
C GLU A 119 8.95 -12.61 -22.60
N HIS A 120 9.82 -12.05 -21.74
CA HIS A 120 9.78 -10.63 -21.45
C HIS A 120 10.69 -9.86 -22.42
N PRO A 121 10.19 -8.78 -23.05
CA PRO A 121 11.00 -7.91 -23.87
C PRO A 121 12.10 -7.27 -23.02
N HIS A 122 13.31 -7.22 -23.56
CA HIS A 122 14.43 -6.57 -22.89
C HIS A 122 15.51 -6.13 -23.88
N CYS A 123 16.22 -5.09 -23.49
CA CYS A 123 17.41 -4.62 -24.18
C CYS A 123 18.58 -4.44 -23.20
N HIS A 124 19.77 -4.35 -23.76
CA HIS A 124 21.03 -4.19 -23.07
C HIS A 124 21.75 -2.95 -23.59
N ILE A 125 22.30 -2.16 -22.68
CA ILE A 125 23.10 -0.97 -23.00
C ILE A 125 24.52 -1.25 -22.51
N MET A 126 25.48 -1.29 -23.41
CA MET A 126 26.90 -1.28 -23.11
C MET A 126 27.46 0.10 -23.39
N PHE A 127 28.26 0.64 -22.48
CA PHE A 127 28.81 1.99 -22.63
C PHE A 127 30.14 2.14 -21.86
N SER A 128 30.92 3.15 -22.21
CA SER A 128 32.10 3.50 -21.42
C SER A 128 31.74 4.30 -20.18
N ARG A 129 32.23 3.90 -19.01
CA ARG A 129 32.09 4.68 -17.77
C ARG A 129 33.01 5.89 -17.71
N VAL A 130 33.83 6.09 -18.75
CA VAL A 130 34.61 7.31 -18.96
C VAL A 130 33.97 8.05 -20.13
N ASN A 131 33.61 9.30 -19.92
CA ASN A 131 33.08 10.15 -21.00
C ASN A 131 34.22 10.65 -21.89
N TYR A 132 33.92 11.30 -23.02
CA TYR A 132 34.93 11.78 -23.98
C TYR A 132 35.88 12.82 -23.39
N ASN A 133 35.43 13.57 -22.38
CA ASN A 133 36.26 14.49 -21.60
C ASN A 133 37.16 13.80 -20.55
N GLY A 134 37.18 12.47 -20.53
CA GLY A 134 37.98 11.72 -19.57
C GLY A 134 37.49 11.87 -18.14
N LYS A 135 36.18 12.03 -17.87
CA LYS A 135 35.50 12.08 -16.56
C LYS A 135 34.75 10.78 -16.28
N ILE A 136 34.81 10.27 -15.03
CA ILE A 136 34.09 9.03 -14.66
C ILE A 136 32.60 9.35 -14.47
N ILE A 137 31.74 8.60 -15.14
CA ILE A 137 30.29 8.62 -14.94
C ILE A 137 29.98 7.86 -13.64
N LYS A 138 30.00 8.55 -12.49
CA LYS A 138 29.85 7.93 -11.16
C LYS A 138 28.41 7.50 -10.85
N THR A 139 27.42 8.12 -11.48
CA THR A 139 26.00 7.91 -11.21
C THR A 139 25.53 6.49 -11.54
N VAL A 140 26.22 5.78 -12.44
CA VAL A 140 25.79 4.46 -12.93
C VAL A 140 25.92 3.34 -11.90
N THR A 141 26.66 3.53 -10.81
CA THR A 141 26.73 2.54 -9.71
C THR A 141 25.67 2.79 -8.63
N ASN A 142 24.88 3.86 -8.74
CA ASN A 142 23.86 4.18 -7.75
C ASN A 142 22.56 3.38 -7.99
N HIS A 143 22.44 2.25 -7.29
CA HIS A 143 21.25 1.39 -7.37
C HIS A 143 19.95 2.08 -6.91
N TYR A 144 20.01 3.03 -5.98
CA TYR A 144 18.84 3.79 -5.54
C TYR A 144 18.35 4.73 -6.65
N ARG A 145 19.27 5.44 -7.31
CA ARG A 145 18.96 6.28 -8.48
C ARG A 145 18.37 5.44 -9.60
N ASN A 146 18.98 4.31 -9.94
CA ASN A 146 18.45 3.39 -10.95
C ASN A 146 17.01 2.95 -10.64
N LYS A 147 16.72 2.57 -9.38
CA LYS A 147 15.36 2.20 -8.98
C LYS A 147 14.38 3.37 -9.14
N ALA A 148 14.78 4.58 -8.76
CA ALA A 148 13.95 5.77 -8.90
C ALA A 148 13.69 6.11 -10.39
N VAL A 149 14.73 6.09 -11.23
CA VAL A 149 14.63 6.32 -12.68
C VAL A 149 13.73 5.28 -13.35
N CYS A 150 13.89 3.99 -13.00
CA CYS A 150 13.02 2.95 -13.53
C CYS A 150 11.55 3.15 -13.14
N ALA A 151 11.27 3.55 -11.89
CA ALA A 151 9.91 3.81 -11.42
C ALA A 151 9.29 5.03 -12.12
N ASP A 152 10.07 6.09 -12.31
CA ASP A 152 9.68 7.33 -12.99
C ASP A 152 9.33 7.09 -14.47
N ILE A 153 10.21 6.40 -15.21
CA ILE A 153 9.97 6.01 -16.60
C ILE A 153 8.75 5.08 -16.70
N THR A 154 8.64 4.08 -15.81
CA THR A 154 7.49 3.16 -15.80
C THR A 154 6.18 3.93 -15.64
N LYS A 155 6.14 4.95 -14.76
CA LYS A 155 4.97 5.79 -14.57
C LYS A 155 4.69 6.68 -15.79
N ARG A 156 5.70 7.35 -16.34
CA ARG A 156 5.54 8.31 -17.44
C ARG A 156 5.02 7.66 -18.71
N HIS A 157 5.51 6.47 -19.02
CA HIS A 157 5.13 5.69 -20.21
C HIS A 157 3.94 4.76 -19.97
N ASN A 158 3.29 4.86 -18.80
CA ASN A 158 2.19 4.00 -18.37
C ASN A 158 2.48 2.50 -18.58
N LEU A 159 3.72 2.09 -18.28
CA LEU A 159 4.16 0.70 -18.38
C LEU A 159 3.61 -0.10 -17.21
N THR A 160 3.48 -1.41 -17.39
CA THR A 160 3.08 -2.30 -16.31
C THR A 160 4.07 -2.21 -15.14
N MET A 161 3.55 -1.78 -13.99
CA MET A 161 4.32 -1.79 -12.74
C MET A 161 4.65 -3.23 -12.38
N GLY A 162 5.92 -3.49 -12.09
CA GLY A 162 6.34 -4.81 -11.59
C GLY A 162 5.54 -5.11 -10.33
N THR A 163 4.75 -6.18 -10.36
CA THR A 163 3.93 -6.57 -9.22
C THR A 163 4.84 -6.81 -8.02
N ASP A 164 4.38 -6.37 -6.84
CA ASP A 164 4.96 -6.74 -5.55
C ASP A 164 5.32 -8.23 -5.55
N SER A 165 6.41 -8.58 -4.85
CA SER A 165 6.99 -9.93 -4.73
C SER A 165 6.03 -11.06 -4.32
N LEU A 166 4.76 -10.73 -4.11
CA LEU A 166 3.64 -11.60 -3.79
C LEU A 166 3.13 -12.40 -4.99
N ASN A 167 3.22 -11.89 -6.22
CA ASN A 167 2.69 -12.55 -7.43
C ASN A 167 3.77 -13.13 -8.35
N LEU A 168 4.99 -13.32 -7.85
CA LEU A 168 6.04 -13.97 -8.61
C LEU A 168 5.77 -15.48 -8.68
N ASP A 169 5.76 -16.02 -9.91
CA ASP A 169 5.78 -17.46 -10.13
C ASP A 169 7.11 -18.03 -9.66
N THR A 170 7.08 -18.74 -8.53
CA THR A 170 8.26 -19.30 -7.87
C THR A 170 8.89 -20.46 -8.65
N SER A 171 8.16 -21.05 -9.62
CA SER A 171 8.69 -22.11 -10.49
C SER A 171 9.83 -21.61 -11.40
N LYS A 172 9.79 -20.31 -11.75
CA LYS A 172 10.80 -19.63 -12.58
C LYS A 172 12.04 -19.20 -11.78
N LEU A 173 12.01 -19.30 -10.46
CA LEU A 173 13.12 -18.93 -9.57
C LEU A 173 13.95 -20.16 -9.16
N ARG A 174 15.26 -19.98 -8.92
CA ARG A 174 16.18 -21.04 -8.51
C ARG A 174 16.90 -20.72 -7.21
N GLY A 175 17.22 -21.77 -6.45
CA GLY A 175 18.08 -21.70 -5.26
C GLY A 175 17.53 -20.78 -4.16
N SER A 176 18.42 -19.94 -3.62
CA SER A 176 18.14 -19.06 -2.48
C SER A 176 16.99 -18.07 -2.76
N GLU A 177 16.92 -17.51 -3.97
CA GLU A 177 15.91 -16.50 -4.28
C GLU A 177 14.49 -17.08 -4.33
N ARG A 178 14.34 -18.33 -4.81
CA ARG A 178 13.07 -19.05 -4.73
C ARG A 178 12.60 -19.20 -3.28
N SER A 179 13.47 -19.71 -2.41
CA SER A 179 13.14 -19.89 -0.99
C SER A 179 12.79 -18.57 -0.32
N ARG A 180 13.46 -17.48 -0.67
CA ARG A 180 13.15 -16.14 -0.14
C ARG A 180 11.74 -15.69 -0.53
N VAL A 181 11.39 -15.79 -1.81
CA VAL A 181 10.06 -15.38 -2.30
C VAL A 181 8.96 -16.24 -1.71
N GLU A 182 9.15 -17.56 -1.63
CA GLU A 182 8.19 -18.47 -1.00
C GLU A 182 7.97 -18.14 0.48
N ILE A 183 9.03 -17.75 1.21
CA ILE A 183 8.89 -17.27 2.60
C ILE A 183 8.08 -15.97 2.65
N ILE A 184 8.34 -15.01 1.75
CA ILE A 184 7.61 -13.74 1.70
C ILE A 184 6.11 -13.98 1.43
N GLN A 185 5.79 -14.80 0.44
CA GLN A 185 4.41 -15.16 0.08
C GLN A 185 3.69 -15.82 1.26
N ALA A 186 4.29 -16.88 1.81
CA ALA A 186 3.71 -17.61 2.93
C ALA A 186 3.54 -16.73 4.17
N ALA A 187 4.53 -15.91 4.54
CA ALA A 187 4.44 -15.03 5.69
C ALA A 187 3.39 -13.91 5.47
N THR A 188 3.25 -13.41 4.24
CA THR A 188 2.23 -12.41 3.92
C THR A 188 0.83 -12.99 4.07
N GLU A 189 0.60 -14.18 3.52
CA GLU A 189 -0.68 -14.87 3.64
C GLU A 189 -1.05 -15.16 5.09
N VAL A 190 -0.11 -15.66 5.91
CA VAL A 190 -0.34 -15.85 7.35
C VAL A 190 -0.70 -14.52 8.03
N LEU A 191 -0.04 -13.41 7.66
CA LEU A 191 -0.40 -12.09 8.18
C LEU A 191 -1.72 -11.53 7.64
N ARG A 192 -2.32 -12.08 6.57
CA ARG A 192 -3.66 -11.69 6.13
C ARG A 192 -4.75 -12.32 6.98
N ASP A 193 -4.50 -13.51 7.52
CA ASP A 193 -5.40 -14.16 8.46
C ASP A 193 -5.53 -13.31 9.73
N ALA A 194 -6.74 -12.84 10.01
CA ALA A 194 -7.03 -11.97 11.16
C ALA A 194 -6.98 -12.72 12.50
N SER A 195 -7.13 -14.06 12.49
CA SER A 195 -7.05 -14.89 13.69
C SER A 195 -5.64 -14.96 14.28
N ILE A 196 -4.62 -14.66 13.47
CA ILE A 196 -3.23 -14.65 13.91
C ILE A 196 -2.95 -13.33 14.65
N SER A 197 -3.09 -13.36 15.96
CA SER A 197 -2.93 -12.19 16.84
C SER A 197 -1.67 -12.20 17.68
N ASP A 198 -0.86 -13.26 17.64
CA ASP A 198 0.37 -13.37 18.44
C ASP A 198 1.52 -14.07 17.70
N TRP A 199 2.68 -14.04 18.36
CA TRP A 199 3.91 -14.63 17.82
C TRP A 199 3.87 -16.17 17.74
N PRO A 200 3.44 -16.91 18.79
CA PRO A 200 3.29 -18.36 18.70
C PRO A 200 2.41 -18.81 17.53
N ALA A 201 1.21 -18.26 17.38
CA ALA A 201 0.29 -18.61 16.29
C ALA A 201 0.89 -18.30 14.91
N PHE A 202 1.58 -17.17 14.77
CA PHE A 202 2.28 -16.81 13.54
C PHE A 202 3.40 -17.81 13.19
N ARG A 203 4.22 -18.19 14.18
CA ARG A 203 5.30 -19.16 14.01
C ARG A 203 4.74 -20.54 13.65
N ASP A 204 3.67 -20.98 14.30
CA ASP A 204 3.10 -22.30 14.09
C ASP A 204 2.36 -22.39 12.74
N ALA A 205 1.74 -21.29 12.29
CA ALA A 205 1.19 -21.17 10.95
C ALA A 205 2.27 -21.20 9.84
N LEU A 206 3.44 -20.61 10.09
CA LEU A 206 4.60 -20.74 9.19
C LEU A 206 5.19 -22.15 9.21
N ALA A 207 5.27 -22.79 10.37
CA ALA A 207 5.80 -24.14 10.51
C ALA A 207 4.97 -25.16 9.71
N ARG A 208 3.64 -25.03 9.71
CA ARG A 208 2.72 -25.81 8.84
C ARG A 208 3.00 -25.67 7.35
N ARG A 209 3.69 -24.60 6.94
CA ARG A 209 4.10 -24.32 5.56
C ARG A 209 5.58 -24.65 5.28
N GLY A 210 6.21 -25.39 6.19
CA GLY A 210 7.62 -25.80 6.09
C GLY A 210 8.62 -24.65 6.32
N ILE A 211 8.21 -23.59 7.02
CA ILE A 211 9.05 -22.42 7.31
C ILE A 211 9.28 -22.32 8.81
N THR A 212 10.54 -22.34 9.22
CA THR A 212 10.91 -22.11 10.63
C THR A 212 11.19 -20.64 10.85
N ALA A 213 10.54 -20.02 11.84
CA ALA A 213 10.82 -18.65 12.27
C ALA A 213 11.41 -18.65 13.68
N THR A 214 12.68 -18.23 13.80
CA THR A 214 13.44 -18.25 15.06
C THR A 214 13.73 -16.82 15.50
N ALA A 215 13.31 -16.48 16.72
CA ALA A 215 13.65 -15.22 17.36
C ALA A 215 15.10 -15.25 17.86
N LEU A 216 15.91 -14.28 17.43
CA LEU A 216 17.26 -14.06 17.93
C LEU A 216 17.27 -12.91 18.93
N PHE A 217 17.90 -13.13 20.06
CA PHE A 217 18.04 -12.15 21.14
C PHE A 217 19.49 -11.67 21.25
N SER A 218 19.67 -10.47 21.76
CA SER A 218 20.97 -9.89 22.15
C SER A 218 20.94 -9.51 23.62
N GLY A 219 22.10 -9.60 24.29
CA GLY A 219 22.22 -9.38 25.73
C GLY A 219 22.11 -10.66 26.54
N GLU A 220 22.51 -10.60 27.81
CA GLU A 220 22.45 -11.69 28.79
C GLU A 220 21.58 -11.28 29.98
N GLY A 221 21.00 -12.26 30.67
CA GLY A 221 20.11 -11.99 31.82
C GLY A 221 18.90 -11.12 31.47
N ASP A 222 18.64 -10.10 32.28
CA ASP A 222 17.48 -9.20 32.18
C ASP A 222 17.58 -8.17 31.03
N GLU A 223 18.76 -8.00 30.41
CA GLU A 223 18.95 -7.09 29.27
C GLU A 223 18.60 -7.71 27.91
N ARG A 224 18.00 -8.91 27.92
CA ARG A 224 17.73 -9.69 26.71
C ARG A 224 16.70 -9.00 25.81
N LYS A 225 17.19 -8.38 24.73
CA LYS A 225 16.37 -7.69 23.73
C LYS A 225 16.22 -8.53 22.47
N LEU A 226 15.01 -8.56 21.90
CA LEU A 226 14.74 -9.22 20.63
C LEU A 226 15.45 -8.47 19.49
N LYS A 227 16.53 -9.06 18.97
CA LYS A 227 17.40 -8.47 17.93
C LYS A 227 16.76 -8.58 16.55
N THR A 228 16.36 -9.80 16.16
CA THR A 228 15.79 -10.06 14.83
C THR A 228 15.07 -11.40 14.81
N ILE A 229 14.40 -11.70 13.70
CA ILE A 229 13.84 -13.03 13.40
C ILE A 229 14.59 -13.59 12.21
N ILE A 230 14.97 -14.86 12.27
CA ILE A 230 15.48 -15.64 11.15
C ILE A 230 14.36 -16.53 10.63
N TYR A 231 14.09 -16.44 9.33
CA TYR A 231 13.18 -17.34 8.63
C TYR A 231 13.97 -18.31 7.79
N LYS A 232 13.65 -19.60 7.89
CA LYS A 232 14.35 -20.69 7.20
C LYS A 232 13.35 -21.54 6.43
N LYS A 233 13.69 -21.87 5.18
CA LYS A 233 12.98 -22.85 4.36
C LYS A 233 13.99 -23.77 3.68
N GLY A 234 13.91 -25.07 3.98
CA GLY A 234 14.93 -26.03 3.58
C GLY A 234 16.32 -25.62 4.08
N ARG A 235 17.28 -25.47 3.16
CA ARG A 235 18.67 -25.08 3.49
C ARG A 235 18.92 -23.58 3.52
N HIS A 236 17.95 -22.74 3.11
CA HIS A 236 18.15 -21.30 2.99
C HIS A 236 17.52 -20.57 4.18
N SER A 237 18.26 -19.61 4.74
CA SER A 237 17.81 -18.78 5.85
C SER A 237 18.04 -17.30 5.57
N PHE A 238 17.11 -16.48 6.06
CA PHE A 238 17.13 -15.03 5.86
C PHE A 238 16.74 -14.32 7.14
N VAL A 239 17.46 -13.25 7.46
CA VAL A 239 17.06 -12.32 8.51
C VAL A 239 15.81 -11.53 8.06
N ALA A 240 14.95 -11.16 9.01
CA ALA A 240 13.70 -10.46 8.76
C ALA A 240 13.82 -9.25 7.82
N SER A 241 14.87 -8.43 7.98
CA SER A 241 15.12 -7.26 7.13
C SER A 241 15.37 -7.60 5.65
N LYS A 242 15.82 -8.82 5.35
CA LYS A 242 15.98 -9.32 3.97
C LYS A 242 14.67 -9.85 3.40
N ILE A 243 13.70 -10.24 4.22
CA ILE A 243 12.39 -10.71 3.73
C ILE A 243 11.45 -9.53 3.56
N GLY A 244 11.46 -8.58 4.50
CA GLY A 244 10.72 -7.32 4.37
C GLY A 244 10.46 -6.64 5.71
N LYS A 245 10.25 -5.32 5.68
CA LYS A 245 9.99 -4.51 6.89
C LYS A 245 8.79 -5.02 7.69
N SER A 246 7.74 -5.50 7.02
CA SER A 246 6.52 -6.06 7.63
C SER A 246 6.77 -7.28 8.52
N PHE A 247 7.90 -7.98 8.33
CA PHE A 247 8.27 -9.20 9.05
C PHE A 247 9.33 -8.96 10.12
N THR A 248 9.64 -7.68 10.40
CA THR A 248 10.55 -7.32 11.49
C THR A 248 9.85 -7.47 12.85
N PRO A 249 10.59 -7.78 13.94
CA PRO A 249 10.03 -7.92 15.28
C PRO A 249 9.12 -6.77 15.69
N ALA A 250 9.60 -5.52 15.54
CA ALA A 250 8.86 -4.33 15.95
C ALA A 250 7.55 -4.15 15.17
N THR A 251 7.53 -4.50 13.88
CA THR A 251 6.33 -4.37 13.05
C THR A 251 5.31 -5.46 13.36
N LEU A 252 5.77 -6.70 13.57
CA LEU A 252 4.92 -7.81 13.98
C LEU A 252 4.30 -7.55 15.36
N ALA A 253 5.11 -7.15 16.35
CA ALA A 253 4.63 -6.84 17.70
C ALA A 253 3.54 -5.76 17.69
N ARG A 254 3.74 -4.68 16.93
CA ARG A 254 2.73 -3.62 16.77
C ARG A 254 1.45 -4.16 16.14
N LYS A 255 1.55 -5.00 15.11
CA LYS A 255 0.39 -5.56 14.42
C LYS A 255 -0.41 -6.53 15.30
N PHE A 256 0.29 -7.38 16.04
CA PHE A 256 -0.29 -8.31 17.00
C PHE A 256 -0.97 -7.59 18.17
N LYS A 257 -0.31 -6.58 18.74
CA LYS A 257 -0.91 -5.72 19.78
C LYS A 257 -2.20 -5.07 19.28
N PHE A 258 -2.17 -4.45 18.10
CA PHE A 258 -3.35 -3.84 17.51
C PHE A 258 -4.50 -4.85 17.32
N ARG A 259 -4.20 -6.06 16.82
CA ARG A 259 -5.22 -7.11 16.66
C ARG A 259 -5.81 -7.56 17.99
N SER A 260 -4.96 -7.83 18.98
CA SER A 260 -5.40 -8.23 20.32
C SER A 260 -6.30 -7.16 20.96
N GLU A 261 -5.92 -5.89 20.86
CA GLU A 261 -6.72 -4.76 21.35
C GLU A 261 -8.06 -4.64 20.61
N GLN A 262 -8.10 -4.89 19.30
CA GLN A 262 -9.36 -4.89 18.54
C GLN A 262 -10.28 -6.04 18.96
N THR A 263 -9.74 -7.25 19.11
CA THR A 263 -10.50 -8.41 19.57
C THR A 263 -11.05 -8.19 20.97
N GLU A 264 -10.26 -7.65 21.89
CA GLU A 264 -10.72 -7.37 23.26
C GLU A 264 -11.77 -6.26 23.28
N ARG A 265 -11.59 -5.17 22.51
CA ARG A 265 -12.63 -4.14 22.37
C ARG A 265 -13.94 -4.71 21.84
N GLN A 266 -13.86 -5.54 20.80
CA GLN A 266 -15.04 -6.17 20.24
C GLN A 266 -15.73 -7.06 21.27
N ARG A 267 -14.96 -7.92 21.97
CA ARG A 267 -15.47 -8.76 23.06
C ARG A 267 -16.15 -7.93 24.14
N MET A 268 -15.54 -6.83 24.57
CA MET A 268 -16.12 -5.95 25.59
C MET A 268 -17.42 -5.28 25.10
N SER A 269 -17.50 -4.90 23.82
CA SER A 269 -18.70 -4.28 23.21
C SER A 269 -19.86 -5.24 22.94
N THR A 270 -19.64 -6.55 23.02
CA THR A 270 -20.67 -7.56 22.76
C THR A 270 -21.03 -8.41 23.98
N THR A 271 -20.27 -8.29 25.08
CA THR A 271 -20.50 -9.06 26.30
C THR A 271 -21.27 -8.21 27.32
N PRO A 272 -22.50 -8.59 27.72
CA PRO A 272 -23.25 -7.87 28.75
C PRO A 272 -22.50 -7.84 30.08
N ASP A 273 -22.58 -6.71 30.80
CA ASP A 273 -21.99 -6.59 32.13
C ASP A 273 -22.80 -7.42 33.15
N PRO A 274 -22.18 -8.37 33.88
CA PRO A 274 -22.87 -9.19 34.87
C PRO A 274 -23.43 -8.37 36.05
N ALA A 275 -22.86 -7.19 36.34
CA ALA A 275 -23.35 -6.29 37.39
C ALA A 275 -24.43 -5.32 36.88
N ASN A 276 -24.55 -5.12 35.56
CA ASN A 276 -25.55 -4.22 34.99
C ASN A 276 -26.03 -4.70 33.61
N ARG A 277 -27.23 -5.29 33.58
CA ARG A 277 -27.86 -5.83 32.37
C ARG A 277 -28.13 -4.81 31.24
N TRP A 278 -28.01 -3.51 31.50
CA TRP A 278 -28.32 -2.45 30.54
C TRP A 278 -27.10 -1.96 29.76
N VAL A 279 -25.90 -2.48 30.06
CA VAL A 279 -24.65 -2.10 29.39
C VAL A 279 -23.80 -3.32 29.05
N TYR A 280 -22.96 -3.17 28.03
CA TYR A 280 -21.87 -4.08 27.76
C TYR A 280 -20.66 -3.80 28.69
N LEU A 281 -19.66 -4.69 28.71
CA LEU A 281 -18.46 -4.55 29.55
C LEU A 281 -17.63 -3.29 29.27
N ASP A 282 -17.72 -2.72 28.06
CA ASP A 282 -17.10 -1.43 27.73
C ASP A 282 -17.92 -0.20 28.20
N GLY A 283 -19.10 -0.44 28.79
CA GLY A 283 -20.03 0.59 29.27
C GLY A 283 -20.98 1.13 28.22
N THR A 284 -20.96 0.62 26.99
CA THR A 284 -21.92 1.01 25.96
C THR A 284 -23.33 0.49 26.29
N PRO A 285 -24.40 1.27 26.02
CA PRO A 285 -25.77 0.83 26.34
C PRO A 285 -26.22 -0.35 25.47
N ILE A 286 -26.95 -1.29 26.07
CA ILE A 286 -27.64 -2.35 25.36
C ILE A 286 -29.02 -1.82 24.94
N ALA A 287 -29.23 -1.65 23.64
CA ALA A 287 -30.50 -1.16 23.13
C ALA A 287 -31.60 -2.23 23.24
N PRO A 288 -32.80 -1.89 23.75
CA PRO A 288 -33.93 -2.80 23.75
C PRO A 288 -34.42 -3.06 22.31
N THR A 289 -34.77 -4.31 22.01
CA THR A 289 -35.38 -4.70 20.72
C THR A 289 -36.89 -4.50 20.70
N GLU A 290 -37.52 -4.51 21.87
CA GLU A 290 -38.95 -4.29 22.05
C GLU A 290 -39.26 -3.56 23.36
N PHE A 291 -40.40 -2.88 23.40
CA PHE A 291 -40.94 -2.30 24.62
C PHE A 291 -42.46 -2.37 24.62
N GLY A 292 -43.05 -3.00 25.64
CA GLY A 292 -44.50 -3.15 25.76
C GLY A 292 -45.16 -3.87 24.58
N GLY A 293 -44.48 -4.85 23.98
CA GLY A 293 -44.96 -5.60 22.82
C GLY A 293 -44.77 -4.90 21.46
N VAL A 294 -44.17 -3.70 21.43
CA VAL A 294 -43.86 -2.96 20.20
C VAL A 294 -42.37 -3.11 19.87
N GLN A 295 -42.06 -3.49 18.64
CA GLN A 295 -40.67 -3.60 18.16
C GLN A 295 -40.03 -2.21 18.02
N ILE A 296 -38.79 -2.10 18.48
CA ILE A 296 -37.98 -0.88 18.38
C ILE A 296 -37.11 -0.97 17.14
N THR A 297 -37.26 0.01 16.26
CA THR A 297 -36.56 0.07 14.97
C THR A 297 -35.04 0.19 15.15
N PRO A 298 -34.22 -0.25 14.17
CA PRO A 298 -32.77 -0.08 14.22
C PRO A 298 -32.33 1.38 14.41
N GLU A 299 -33.05 2.33 13.81
CA GLU A 299 -32.78 3.77 13.96
C GLU A 299 -33.03 4.23 15.40
N GLN A 300 -34.11 3.77 16.03
CA GLN A 300 -34.37 4.04 17.45
C GLN A 300 -33.33 3.37 18.35
N GLN A 301 -32.88 2.15 18.03
CA GLN A 301 -31.81 1.51 18.80
C GLN A 301 -30.51 2.32 18.74
N GLN A 302 -30.14 2.84 17.57
CA GLN A 302 -28.99 3.75 17.43
C GLN A 302 -29.17 5.04 18.22
N ASP A 303 -30.35 5.65 18.15
CA ASP A 303 -30.67 6.86 18.90
C ASP A 303 -30.55 6.60 20.42
N TYR A 304 -31.06 5.47 20.91
CA TYR A 304 -30.95 5.07 22.31
C TYR A 304 -29.49 4.86 22.74
N ILE A 305 -28.66 4.21 21.92
CA ILE A 305 -27.22 4.01 22.18
C ILE A 305 -26.45 5.34 22.24
N LYS A 306 -26.90 6.35 21.50
CA LYS A 306 -26.38 7.73 21.57
C LYS A 306 -26.92 8.53 22.76
N GLY A 307 -27.81 7.94 23.58
CA GLY A 307 -28.47 8.61 24.70
C GLY A 307 -29.57 9.58 24.27
N ARG A 308 -30.08 9.48 23.04
CA ARG A 308 -31.22 10.28 22.58
C ARG A 308 -32.52 9.65 23.09
N THR A 309 -33.54 10.49 23.23
CA THR A 309 -34.88 10.01 23.54
C THR A 309 -35.49 9.34 22.32
N ILE A 310 -35.96 8.12 22.51
CA ILE A 310 -36.82 7.41 21.56
C ILE A 310 -38.24 7.38 22.06
N ARG A 311 -39.19 7.41 21.13
CA ARG A 311 -40.62 7.31 21.43
C ARG A 311 -41.14 5.97 20.94
N VAL A 312 -41.69 5.17 21.84
CA VAL A 312 -42.30 3.86 21.53
C VAL A 312 -43.72 3.87 22.08
N ASN A 313 -44.70 3.86 21.16
CA ASN A 313 -46.12 4.04 21.50
C ASN A 313 -46.36 5.34 22.31
N ASN A 314 -46.86 5.22 23.55
CA ASN A 314 -47.12 6.33 24.48
C ASN A 314 -46.00 6.55 25.52
N ALA A 315 -44.82 5.96 25.31
CA ALA A 315 -43.68 6.09 26.22
C ALA A 315 -42.47 6.73 25.53
N TYR A 316 -41.70 7.48 26.31
CA TYR A 316 -40.40 8.04 25.93
C TYR A 316 -39.32 7.35 26.73
N ILE A 317 -38.31 6.83 26.06
CA ILE A 317 -37.25 6.03 26.64
C ILE A 317 -35.92 6.69 26.30
N ARG A 318 -35.02 6.82 27.28
CA ARG A 318 -33.65 7.33 27.08
C ARG A 318 -32.70 6.61 28.03
N PHE A 319 -31.48 6.33 27.59
CA PHE A 319 -30.44 5.82 28.48
C PHE A 319 -29.80 6.95 29.29
N ASP A 320 -29.70 6.78 30.61
CA ASP A 320 -28.99 7.71 31.49
C ASP A 320 -27.58 7.19 31.76
N TYR A 321 -26.57 7.86 31.19
CA TYR A 321 -25.16 7.49 31.39
C TYR A 321 -24.64 7.69 32.82
N LYS A 322 -25.30 8.51 33.65
CA LYS A 322 -24.89 8.70 35.05
C LYS A 322 -25.31 7.51 35.89
N THR A 323 -26.55 7.07 35.76
CA THR A 323 -27.10 5.92 36.51
C THR A 323 -26.89 4.59 35.80
N LYS A 324 -26.47 4.62 34.52
CA LYS A 324 -26.32 3.49 33.60
C LYS A 324 -27.60 2.66 33.45
N GLN A 325 -28.75 3.32 33.39
CA GLN A 325 -30.06 2.67 33.34
C GLN A 325 -31.01 3.37 32.34
N PRO A 326 -31.98 2.65 31.75
CA PRO A 326 -33.07 3.27 31.01
C PRO A 326 -33.95 4.12 31.93
N GLN A 327 -34.26 5.32 31.48
CA GLN A 327 -35.32 6.17 32.03
C GLN A 327 -36.53 6.11 31.11
N VAL A 328 -37.72 5.89 31.69
CA VAL A 328 -38.99 5.84 30.98
C VAL A 328 -39.91 6.95 31.49
N SER A 329 -40.48 7.72 30.58
CA SER A 329 -41.42 8.80 30.88
C SER A 329 -42.67 8.71 30.01
N ARG A 330 -43.81 9.15 30.57
CA ARG A 330 -45.06 9.34 29.81
C ARG A 330 -45.13 10.69 29.10
N HIS A 331 -44.30 11.65 29.51
CA HIS A 331 -44.20 12.97 28.92
C HIS A 331 -42.90 13.10 28.13
N ASN A 332 -42.93 13.85 27.03
CA ASN A 332 -41.76 14.04 26.17
C ASN A 332 -40.66 14.82 26.92
N PRO A 333 -39.54 14.19 27.31
CA PRO A 333 -38.48 14.85 28.07
C PRO A 333 -37.70 15.88 27.23
N ASP A 334 -37.83 15.84 25.90
CA ASP A 334 -37.24 16.82 25.00
C ASP A 334 -38.06 18.11 24.91
N MET A 335 -39.25 18.16 25.51
CA MET A 335 -40.11 19.34 25.57
C MET A 335 -39.97 20.00 26.94
N PHE A 336 -39.42 21.22 26.99
CA PHE A 336 -39.30 21.99 28.23
C PHE A 336 -40.66 22.64 28.60
N SER A 337 -41.21 22.33 29.79
CA SER A 337 -42.55 22.79 30.21
C SER A 337 -42.55 24.11 30.98
N ASP A 338 -41.43 24.55 31.56
CA ASP A 338 -41.46 25.71 32.45
C ASP A 338 -41.27 27.02 31.69
N ARG A 339 -42.37 27.75 31.56
CA ARG A 339 -42.54 29.09 30.95
C ARG A 339 -42.77 29.10 29.44
N GLY A 340 -43.86 28.48 28.98
CA GLY A 340 -44.71 28.94 27.86
C GLY A 340 -44.09 29.13 26.46
N CYS A 341 -42.79 28.87 26.28
CA CYS A 341 -42.04 29.34 25.13
C CYS A 341 -41.49 28.23 24.25
N GLY A 342 -41.80 26.94 24.47
CA GLY A 342 -41.43 25.85 23.56
C GLY A 342 -40.01 25.97 23.01
N LEU A 343 -39.05 26.28 23.89
CA LEU A 343 -37.67 26.50 23.49
C LEU A 343 -37.08 25.15 23.06
N PRO A 344 -36.43 25.07 21.89
CA PRO A 344 -36.06 23.79 21.29
C PRO A 344 -34.90 23.11 21.99
N LEU A 345 -34.17 23.79 22.89
CA LEU A 345 -32.98 23.27 23.56
C LEU A 345 -33.31 22.89 25.01
N SER A 346 -33.39 21.59 25.27
CA SER A 346 -33.33 21.04 26.63
C SER A 346 -31.86 20.96 27.08
N PRO A 347 -31.52 21.21 28.36
CA PRO A 347 -30.21 20.88 28.90
C PRO A 347 -29.88 19.40 28.65
N GLY A 348 -28.81 19.13 27.90
CA GLY A 348 -28.46 17.78 27.45
C GLY A 348 -29.03 17.39 26.07
N ALA A 349 -29.47 18.36 25.26
CA ALA A 349 -29.73 18.12 23.85
C ALA A 349 -28.51 17.51 23.15
N ASP A 350 -28.77 16.51 22.32
CA ASP A 350 -27.75 15.83 21.50
C ASP A 350 -26.94 16.85 20.66
N PRO A 351 -25.59 16.76 20.62
CA PRO A 351 -24.75 17.66 19.84
C PRO A 351 -25.21 17.88 18.40
N GLU A 352 -25.73 16.86 17.71
CA GLU A 352 -26.23 17.01 16.33
C GLU A 352 -27.47 17.91 16.26
N TYR A 353 -28.40 17.78 17.22
CA TYR A 353 -29.59 18.64 17.28
C TYR A 353 -29.23 20.08 17.65
N ALA A 354 -28.29 20.27 18.59
CA ALA A 354 -27.81 21.58 18.98
C ALA A 354 -27.09 22.28 17.82
N ALA A 355 -26.22 21.56 17.10
CA ALA A 355 -25.54 22.05 15.90
C ALA A 355 -26.54 22.42 14.81
N PHE A 356 -27.47 21.52 14.48
CA PHE A 356 -28.54 21.79 13.52
C PHE A 356 -29.28 23.08 13.85
N TYR A 357 -29.74 23.25 15.10
CA TYR A 357 -30.46 24.45 15.50
C TYR A 357 -29.57 25.71 15.49
N GLY A 358 -28.28 25.56 15.82
CA GLY A 358 -27.26 26.60 15.76
C GLY A 358 -26.99 27.10 14.33
N GLU A 359 -27.04 26.22 13.34
CA GLU A 359 -26.81 26.54 11.92
C GLU A 359 -28.03 27.21 11.25
N LEU A 360 -29.23 27.08 11.81
CA LEU A 360 -30.41 27.73 11.25
C LEU A 360 -30.31 29.27 11.31
N SER A 361 -30.72 29.94 10.24
CA SER A 361 -30.95 31.38 10.24
C SER A 361 -32.09 31.76 11.20
N GLU A 362 -32.17 33.03 11.62
CA GLU A 362 -33.19 33.46 12.59
C GLU A 362 -34.63 33.21 12.12
N GLN A 363 -34.89 33.36 10.81
CA GLN A 363 -36.19 33.02 10.22
C GLN A 363 -36.52 31.52 10.39
N PHE A 364 -35.58 30.63 10.02
CA PHE A 364 -35.80 29.19 10.13
C PHE A 364 -35.83 28.71 11.59
N ARG A 365 -35.14 29.37 12.52
CA ARG A 365 -35.28 29.10 13.97
C ARG A 365 -36.69 29.37 14.46
N GLN A 366 -37.32 30.47 14.02
CA GLN A 366 -38.71 30.78 14.37
C GLN A 366 -39.68 29.77 13.77
N GLU A 367 -39.47 29.36 12.52
CA GLU A 367 -40.25 28.31 11.86
C GLU A 367 -40.10 26.96 12.58
N PHE A 368 -38.87 26.58 12.95
CA PHE A 368 -38.61 25.36 13.70
C PHE A 368 -39.27 25.38 15.08
N ARG A 369 -39.25 26.52 15.79
CA ARG A 369 -40.01 26.69 17.05
C ARG A 369 -41.52 26.50 16.85
N ARG A 370 -42.10 27.08 15.79
CA ARG A 370 -43.53 26.88 15.44
C ARG A 370 -43.82 25.44 15.06
N PHE A 371 -42.89 24.75 14.38
CA PHE A 371 -42.99 23.34 14.06
C PHE A 371 -42.99 22.48 15.33
N ARG A 372 -42.02 22.68 16.25
CA ARG A 372 -41.97 21.97 17.54
C ARG A 372 -43.24 22.16 18.37
N LYS A 373 -43.81 23.36 18.40
CA LYS A 373 -45.10 23.63 19.09
C LYS A 373 -46.28 22.86 18.49
N ARG A 374 -46.33 22.70 17.16
CA ARG A 374 -47.38 21.92 16.47
C ARG A 374 -47.19 20.41 16.61
N HIS A 375 -45.96 19.97 16.89
CA HIS A 375 -45.60 18.56 17.00
C HIS A 375 -44.92 18.24 18.35
N PRO A 376 -45.63 18.42 19.49
CA PRO A 376 -45.05 18.28 20.83
C PRO A 376 -44.67 16.84 21.19
N LEU A 377 -45.21 15.86 20.46
CA LEU A 377 -44.92 14.45 20.68
C LEU A 377 -43.64 13.98 19.99
N LEU A 378 -43.08 14.76 19.06
CA LEU A 378 -41.85 14.37 18.38
C LEU A 378 -40.65 14.50 19.31
N THR A 379 -39.78 13.50 19.30
CA THR A 379 -38.45 13.63 19.93
C THR A 379 -37.61 14.66 19.16
N ASN A 380 -36.49 15.07 19.74
CA ASN A 380 -35.56 15.97 19.07
C ASN A 380 -35.07 15.41 17.72
N SER A 381 -34.75 14.11 17.66
CA SER A 381 -34.35 13.43 16.41
C SER A 381 -35.47 13.45 15.36
N GLU A 382 -36.68 13.02 15.73
CA GLU A 382 -37.83 12.96 14.82
C GLU A 382 -38.16 14.36 14.29
N ALA A 383 -38.17 15.37 15.17
CA ALA A 383 -38.48 16.74 14.80
C ALA A 383 -37.42 17.33 13.84
N MET A 384 -36.13 17.12 14.10
CA MET A 384 -35.05 17.54 13.21
C MET A 384 -35.18 16.88 11.84
N GLN A 385 -35.35 15.55 11.78
CA GLN A 385 -35.45 14.82 10.52
C GLN A 385 -36.66 15.24 9.71
N MET A 386 -37.85 15.34 10.33
CA MET A 386 -39.07 15.77 9.67
C MET A 386 -38.97 17.22 9.17
N PHE A 387 -38.36 18.12 9.95
CA PHE A 387 -38.16 19.49 9.51
C PHE A 387 -37.18 19.57 8.34
N LYS A 388 -36.04 18.85 8.40
CA LYS A 388 -35.10 18.74 7.26
C LYS A 388 -35.80 18.20 6.00
N ALA A 389 -36.66 17.20 6.13
CA ALA A 389 -37.38 16.61 4.99
C ALA A 389 -38.40 17.58 4.37
N ASN A 390 -39.14 18.32 5.19
CA ASN A 390 -40.20 19.23 4.74
C ASN A 390 -39.66 20.56 4.18
N TYR A 391 -38.58 21.09 4.76
CA TYR A 391 -38.02 22.39 4.40
C TYR A 391 -36.79 22.28 3.49
N GLY A 392 -36.06 21.16 3.52
CA GLY A 392 -34.91 20.90 2.63
C GLY A 392 -35.28 20.56 1.18
N LYS A 393 -36.54 20.16 0.91
CA LYS A 393 -37.06 19.98 -0.47
C LYS A 393 -37.64 21.25 -1.07
N SER A 394 -38.10 22.19 -0.24
CA SER A 394 -38.81 23.39 -0.71
C SER A 394 -37.88 24.57 -0.98
N HIS A 395 -36.70 24.62 -0.38
CA HIS A 395 -35.69 25.63 -0.67
C HIS A 395 -34.36 24.88 -0.82
N ARG A 396 -33.63 25.10 -1.92
CA ARG A 396 -32.19 24.76 -1.94
C ARG A 396 -31.63 25.39 -0.67
N LEU A 397 -31.17 24.55 0.26
CA LEU A 397 -30.26 24.97 1.32
C LEU A 397 -29.06 25.56 0.60
N GLY A 398 -29.11 26.87 0.38
CA GLY A 398 -28.06 27.65 -0.26
C GLY A 398 -26.83 27.48 0.60
N HIS A 399 -25.80 26.91 -0.01
CA HIS A 399 -24.43 26.79 0.48
C HIS A 399 -24.14 27.53 1.79
N SER A 400 -24.26 26.79 2.88
CA SER A 400 -23.35 26.83 4.03
C SER A 400 -23.62 25.58 4.86
N LEU A 401 -23.11 24.44 4.36
CA LEU A 401 -22.69 23.33 5.22
C LEU A 401 -21.18 23.46 5.41
#